data_AF-A0A410Q2K9-F1
#
_entry.id   AF-A0A410Q2K9-F1
#
_cell.length_a   1.000
_cell.length_b   1.000
_cell.length_c   1.000
_cell.angle_alpha   90.00
_cell.angle_beta   90.00
_cell.angle_gamma   90.00
#
_symmetry.space_group_name_H-M   'P 1'
#
loop_
_entity.id
_entity.type
_entity.pdbx_description
1 polymer ?
#
loop_
_entity_poly.entity_id
_entity_poly.type
_entity_poly.pdbx_seq_one_letter_code
_entity_poly.pdbx_strand_id
1 'polypeptide(L)'
;MINFVEEWYKKGCKEKESVFRFVSYFIAFNYLYASTRHTVQNRSGKERDEDEWKTIQRFSIEKIAPYYIDDTPFAILDDKSEFYKKPVKAVNSGKIKDYIKHVEFKEKHIDQLFLAIYQVRCNLFHGSKVMVSPRDQSLVADGAKVLEDFMKRWLHKSGGGADA
;
A
#
# COMPACT_ATOMS: atom_id res chain seq x y z
N MET A 1 -9.51 -6.51 -17.62
CA MET A 1 -8.65 -5.71 -16.70
C MET A 1 -7.98 -6.57 -15.62
N ILE A 2 -8.56 -7.73 -15.24
CA ILE A 2 -8.01 -8.71 -14.29
C ILE A 2 -6.60 -9.20 -14.67
N ASN A 3 -6.30 -9.36 -15.97
CA ASN A 3 -5.04 -9.95 -16.43
C ASN A 3 -3.77 -9.26 -15.88
N PHE A 4 -3.72 -7.92 -15.78
CA PHE A 4 -2.52 -7.24 -15.30
C PHE A 4 -2.32 -7.43 -13.79
N VAL A 5 -3.40 -7.23 -13.02
CA VAL A 5 -3.37 -7.38 -11.55
C VAL A 5 -3.06 -8.83 -11.18
N GLU A 6 -3.71 -9.79 -11.84
CA GLU A 6 -3.50 -11.21 -11.63
C GLU A 6 -2.09 -11.66 -12.04
N GLU A 7 -1.53 -11.15 -13.14
CA GLU A 7 -0.16 -11.44 -13.56
C GLU A 7 0.85 -11.04 -12.49
N TRP A 8 0.76 -9.80 -11.99
CA TRP A 8 1.68 -9.30 -10.97
C TRP A 8 1.47 -9.95 -9.60
N TYR A 9 0.23 -10.30 -9.26
CA TYR A 9 -0.05 -11.13 -8.08
C TYR A 9 0.63 -12.51 -8.21
N LYS A 10 0.44 -13.23 -9.33
CA LYS A 10 1.07 -14.53 -9.58
C LYS A 10 2.60 -14.46 -9.59
N LYS A 11 3.18 -13.35 -10.08
CA LYS A 11 4.63 -13.09 -9.97
C LYS A 11 5.04 -13.01 -8.51
N GLY A 12 4.39 -12.16 -7.71
CA GLY A 12 4.66 -12.05 -6.27
C GLY A 12 4.55 -13.40 -5.54
N CYS A 13 3.54 -14.22 -5.82
CA CYS A 13 3.41 -15.53 -5.17
C CYS A 13 4.58 -16.51 -5.45
N LYS A 14 5.34 -16.29 -6.53
CA LYS A 14 6.51 -17.12 -6.90
C LYS A 14 7.81 -16.59 -6.31
N GLU A 15 7.83 -15.35 -5.84
CA GLU A 15 9.02 -14.72 -5.28
C GLU A 15 9.30 -15.20 -3.85
N LYS A 16 10.56 -15.56 -3.58
CA LYS A 16 10.99 -15.99 -2.24
C LYS A 16 11.31 -14.78 -1.34
N GLU A 17 11.95 -13.79 -1.92
CA GLU A 17 12.40 -12.59 -1.19
C GLU A 17 11.22 -11.64 -0.94
N SER A 18 11.12 -11.12 0.29
CA SER A 18 10.04 -10.20 0.67
C SER A 18 10.03 -8.91 -0.15
N VAL A 19 11.20 -8.44 -0.58
CA VAL A 19 11.34 -7.23 -1.41
C VAL A 19 10.70 -7.42 -2.79
N PHE A 20 10.97 -8.55 -3.46
CA PHE A 20 10.40 -8.80 -4.78
C PHE A 20 8.90 -9.12 -4.70
N ARG A 21 8.45 -9.78 -3.61
CA ARG A 21 7.02 -9.90 -3.29
C ARG A 21 6.37 -8.53 -3.14
N PHE A 22 6.93 -7.68 -2.28
CA PHE A 22 6.45 -6.33 -2.04
C PHE A 22 6.33 -5.54 -3.34
N VAL A 23 7.39 -5.50 -4.15
CA VAL A 23 7.40 -4.78 -5.42
C VAL A 23 6.34 -5.33 -6.37
N SER A 24 6.22 -6.64 -6.50
CA SER A 24 5.23 -7.27 -7.39
C SER A 24 3.81 -6.92 -6.98
N TYR A 25 3.47 -7.08 -5.70
CA TYR A 25 2.14 -6.72 -5.20
C TYR A 25 1.89 -5.21 -5.24
N PHE A 26 2.92 -4.38 -5.02
CA PHE A 26 2.79 -2.93 -5.12
C PHE A 26 2.56 -2.48 -6.55
N ILE A 27 3.12 -3.15 -7.57
CA ILE A 27 2.82 -2.86 -8.98
C ILE A 27 1.36 -3.14 -9.30
N ALA A 28 0.82 -4.27 -8.83
CA ALA A 28 -0.61 -4.59 -8.95
C ALA A 28 -1.47 -3.54 -8.24
N PHE A 29 -1.10 -3.16 -7.01
CA PHE A 29 -1.77 -2.12 -6.24
C PHE A 29 -1.72 -0.75 -6.93
N ASN A 30 -0.56 -0.36 -7.47
CA ASN A 30 -0.37 0.88 -8.24
C ASN A 30 -1.30 0.97 -9.43
N TYR A 31 -1.41 -0.12 -10.19
CA TYR A 31 -2.35 -0.19 -11.29
C TYR A 31 -3.80 0.06 -10.84
N LEU A 32 -4.20 -0.52 -9.71
CA LEU A 32 -5.55 -0.34 -9.18
C LEU A 32 -5.82 1.10 -8.73
N TYR A 33 -4.98 1.70 -7.88
CA TYR A 33 -5.28 3.06 -7.41
C TYR A 33 -5.05 4.14 -8.47
N ALA A 34 -4.16 3.92 -9.45
CA ALA A 34 -3.97 4.83 -10.57
C ALA A 34 -5.26 5.05 -11.38
N SER A 35 -6.15 4.04 -11.43
CA SER A 35 -7.47 4.16 -12.08
C SER A 35 -8.43 5.13 -11.38
N THR A 36 -8.12 5.53 -10.14
CA THR A 36 -8.92 6.47 -9.33
C THR A 36 -8.29 7.86 -9.23
N ARG A 37 -7.26 8.12 -10.03
CA ARG A 37 -6.57 9.40 -10.02
C ARG A 37 -7.46 10.49 -10.62
N HIS A 38 -7.53 11.64 -9.94
CA HIS A 38 -8.27 12.80 -10.40
C HIS A 38 -7.34 13.93 -10.79
N THR A 39 -7.80 14.75 -11.72
CA THR A 39 -7.22 16.05 -12.03
C THR A 39 -7.80 17.08 -11.07
N VAL A 40 -6.93 17.91 -10.48
CA VAL A 40 -7.30 19.01 -9.59
C VAL A 40 -6.78 20.32 -10.16
N GLN A 41 -7.49 21.42 -9.92
CA GLN A 41 -7.00 22.75 -10.30
C GLN A 41 -6.04 23.28 -9.22
N ASN A 42 -4.92 23.84 -9.64
CA ASN A 42 -4.03 24.57 -8.76
C ASN A 42 -4.52 26.00 -8.51
N ARG A 43 -3.81 26.77 -7.67
CA ARG A 43 -4.17 28.17 -7.34
C ARG A 43 -4.20 29.12 -8.54
N SER A 44 -3.57 28.74 -9.65
CA SER A 44 -3.54 29.50 -10.90
C SER A 44 -4.60 29.01 -11.90
N GLY A 45 -5.53 28.14 -11.48
CA GLY A 45 -6.55 27.53 -12.34
C GLY A 45 -6.02 26.48 -13.32
N LYS A 46 -4.73 26.14 -13.27
CA LYS A 46 -4.16 25.10 -14.14
C LYS A 46 -4.45 23.72 -13.58
N GLU A 47 -4.89 22.83 -14.45
CA GLU A 47 -5.05 21.41 -14.16
C GLU A 47 -3.72 20.76 -13.83
N ARG A 48 -3.73 19.93 -12.79
CA ARG A 48 -2.62 19.05 -12.41
C ARG A 48 -3.16 17.76 -11.82
N ASP A 49 -2.36 16.72 -11.87
CA ASP A 49 -2.68 15.50 -11.15
C ASP A 49 -2.74 15.77 -9.64
N GLU A 50 -3.71 15.12 -8.99
CA GLU A 50 -3.74 14.99 -7.56
C GLU A 50 -2.44 14.34 -7.04
N ASP A 51 -2.01 14.78 -5.86
CA ASP A 51 -0.90 14.14 -5.16
C ASP A 51 -1.21 12.65 -4.92
N GLU A 52 -0.25 11.79 -5.23
CA GLU A 52 -0.42 10.34 -5.18
C GLU A 52 -0.87 9.80 -3.82
N TRP A 53 -0.41 10.42 -2.73
CA TRP A 53 -0.83 10.04 -1.37
C TRP A 53 -2.34 10.26 -1.14
N LYS A 54 -2.94 11.30 -1.74
CA LYS A 54 -4.39 11.54 -1.64
C LYS A 54 -5.18 10.50 -2.43
N THR A 55 -4.67 10.14 -3.61
CA THR A 55 -5.27 9.07 -4.42
C THR A 55 -5.24 7.75 -3.66
N ILE A 56 -4.13 7.40 -3.01
CA ILE A 56 -4.01 6.20 -2.16
C ILE A 56 -4.95 6.28 -0.96
N GLN A 57 -5.02 7.42 -0.27
CA GLN A 57 -5.92 7.61 0.86
C GLN A 57 -7.39 7.38 0.45
N ARG A 58 -7.84 8.03 -0.63
CA ARG A 58 -9.20 7.86 -1.16
C ARG A 58 -9.45 6.41 -1.59
N PHE A 59 -8.55 5.82 -2.37
CA PHE A 59 -8.66 4.43 -2.80
C PHE A 59 -8.76 3.48 -1.60
N SER A 60 -8.00 3.72 -0.53
CA SER A 60 -8.03 2.90 0.68
C SER A 60 -9.40 2.95 1.38
N ILE A 61 -10.00 4.12 1.47
CA ILE A 61 -11.31 4.29 2.10
C ILE A 61 -12.42 3.75 1.21
N GLU A 62 -12.44 4.08 -0.07
CA GLU A 62 -13.56 3.81 -0.96
C GLU A 62 -13.53 2.40 -1.56
N LYS A 63 -12.34 1.86 -1.80
CA LYS A 63 -12.15 0.60 -2.55
C LYS A 63 -11.58 -0.51 -1.69
N ILE A 64 -10.72 -0.23 -0.71
CA ILE A 64 -10.11 -1.27 0.14
C ILE A 64 -11.00 -1.57 1.36
N ALA A 65 -11.46 -0.55 2.09
CA ALA A 65 -12.25 -0.75 3.32
C ALA A 65 -13.45 -1.72 3.17
N PRO A 66 -14.20 -1.73 2.03
CA PRO A 66 -15.29 -2.69 1.84
C PRO A 66 -14.87 -4.17 1.80
N TYR A 67 -13.58 -4.50 1.70
CA TYR A 67 -13.06 -5.87 1.79
C TYR A 67 -12.75 -6.32 3.23
N TYR A 68 -12.86 -5.41 4.19
CA TYR A 68 -12.49 -5.55 5.60
C TYR A 68 -13.63 -5.02 6.49
N ILE A 69 -14.86 -5.46 6.22
CA ILE A 69 -16.04 -5.04 7.02
C ILE A 69 -16.02 -5.72 8.39
N ASP A 70 -15.72 -7.02 8.41
CA ASP A 70 -15.76 -7.87 9.62
C ASP A 70 -14.36 -8.15 10.21
N ASP A 71 -13.32 -7.56 9.62
CA ASP A 71 -11.92 -7.78 9.99
C ASP A 71 -11.10 -6.53 9.63
N THR A 72 -9.80 -6.55 9.86
CA THR A 72 -8.89 -5.45 9.57
C THR A 72 -7.61 -5.96 8.94
N PRO A 73 -7.00 -5.26 7.96
CA PRO A 73 -5.70 -5.68 7.42
C PRO A 73 -4.60 -5.67 8.48
N PHE A 74 -4.83 -5.03 9.63
CA PHE A 74 -3.98 -5.13 10.80
C PHE A 74 -3.91 -6.54 11.39
N ALA A 75 -4.95 -7.36 11.27
CA ALA A 75 -4.98 -8.74 11.78
C ALA A 75 -3.99 -9.67 11.07
N ILE A 76 -3.48 -9.26 9.91
CA ILE A 76 -2.46 -10.00 9.13
C ILE A 76 -1.06 -9.77 9.72
N LEU A 77 -0.88 -8.69 10.49
CA LEU A 77 0.39 -8.28 11.05
C LEU A 77 0.60 -8.93 12.41
N ASP A 78 1.83 -9.37 12.69
CA ASP A 78 2.24 -9.80 14.02
C ASP A 78 2.18 -8.60 14.99
N ASP A 79 1.82 -8.82 16.26
CA ASP A 79 1.83 -7.78 17.30
C ASP A 79 3.18 -7.06 17.42
N LYS A 80 4.27 -7.72 17.01
CA LYS A 80 5.64 -7.18 16.95
C LYS A 80 5.95 -6.44 15.66
N SER A 81 4.99 -6.24 14.76
CA SER A 81 5.17 -5.52 13.50
C SER A 81 5.76 -4.13 13.75
N GLU A 82 6.71 -3.74 12.89
CA GLU A 82 7.35 -2.43 12.98
C GLU A 82 6.40 -1.28 12.62
N PHE A 83 5.27 -1.58 11.96
CA PHE A 83 4.21 -0.59 11.74
C PHE A 83 3.64 -0.11 13.08
N TYR A 84 3.37 -1.00 14.04
CA TYR A 84 2.80 -0.60 15.34
C TYR A 84 3.77 0.21 16.21
N LYS A 85 5.08 0.02 16.04
CA LYS A 85 6.07 0.58 16.97
C LYS A 85 6.37 2.04 16.69
N LYS A 86 6.63 2.40 15.43
CA LYS A 86 7.14 3.73 15.05
C LYS A 86 6.70 4.09 13.63
N PRO A 87 6.34 5.37 13.38
CA PRO A 87 6.04 5.85 12.04
C PRO A 87 7.19 5.60 11.05
N VAL A 88 6.83 5.42 9.78
CA VAL A 88 7.79 5.29 8.68
C VAL A 88 8.33 6.68 8.34
N LYS A 89 9.63 6.88 8.51
CA LYS A 89 10.28 8.16 8.18
C LYS A 89 10.65 8.18 6.70
N ALA A 90 10.56 9.34 6.06
CA ALA A 90 11.13 9.53 4.74
C ALA A 90 12.66 9.52 4.86
N VAL A 91 13.34 8.69 4.07
CA VAL A 91 14.78 8.49 4.25
C VAL A 91 15.58 9.74 3.88
N ASN A 92 15.17 10.45 2.83
CA ASN A 92 15.89 11.64 2.35
C ASN A 92 15.90 12.81 3.35
N SER A 93 14.87 12.95 4.18
CA SER A 93 14.78 14.03 5.17
C SER A 93 14.93 13.57 6.61
N GLY A 94 14.84 12.27 6.88
CA GLY A 94 14.68 11.72 8.22
C GLY A 94 13.38 12.12 8.93
N LYS A 95 12.50 12.87 8.25
CA LYS A 95 11.23 13.38 8.81
C LYS A 95 10.08 12.44 8.47
N ILE A 96 9.10 12.38 9.37
CA ILE A 96 7.81 11.74 9.08
C ILE A 96 7.04 12.69 8.16
N LYS A 97 6.45 12.17 7.08
CA LYS A 97 5.61 12.98 6.18
C LYS A 97 4.30 13.33 6.87
N ASP A 98 3.77 14.52 6.59
CA ASP A 98 2.55 15.01 7.26
C ASP A 98 1.36 14.06 7.09
N TYR A 99 1.24 13.41 5.93
CA TYR A 99 0.17 12.45 5.65
C TYR A 99 0.23 11.14 6.46
N ILE A 100 1.32 10.89 7.19
CA ILE A 100 1.50 9.73 8.10
C ILE A 100 1.99 10.15 9.49
N LYS A 101 1.92 11.45 9.82
CA LYS A 101 2.45 11.97 11.09
C LYS A 101 1.60 11.63 12.30
N HIS A 102 0.30 11.44 12.08
CA HIS A 102 -0.71 11.21 13.11
C HIS A 102 -1.18 9.76 13.16
N VAL A 103 -0.38 8.82 12.66
CA VAL A 103 -0.78 7.42 12.61
C VAL A 103 -0.71 6.84 14.01
N GLU A 104 -1.84 6.82 14.70
CA GLU A 104 -2.11 5.76 15.68
C GLU A 104 -2.60 4.57 14.86
N PHE A 105 -1.76 3.54 14.69
CA PHE A 105 -2.14 2.28 14.05
C PHE A 105 -3.08 1.50 15.00
N LYS A 106 -4.25 2.08 15.25
CA LYS A 106 -5.41 1.45 15.86
C LYS A 106 -6.29 0.96 14.73
N GLU A 107 -6.96 -0.17 14.93
CA GLU A 107 -7.60 -1.07 13.94
C GLU A 107 -8.53 -0.43 12.89
N LYS A 108 -8.86 0.87 13.02
CA LYS A 108 -9.85 1.59 12.20
C LYS A 108 -9.26 2.49 11.10
N HIS A 109 -7.95 2.66 11.01
CA HIS A 109 -7.33 3.58 10.05
C HIS A 109 -6.62 2.85 8.89
N ILE A 110 -7.41 2.19 8.03
CA ILE A 110 -6.89 1.45 6.88
C ILE A 110 -6.09 2.34 5.92
N ASP A 111 -6.54 3.58 5.70
CA ASP A 111 -5.84 4.55 4.87
C ASP A 111 -4.43 4.84 5.40
N GLN A 112 -4.28 4.96 6.71
CA GLN A 112 -2.98 5.20 7.33
C GLN A 112 -2.00 4.03 7.16
N LEU A 113 -2.49 2.78 7.18
CA LEU A 113 -1.67 1.61 6.87
C LEU A 113 -1.17 1.64 5.42
N PHE A 114 -2.06 1.90 4.47
CA PHE A 114 -1.68 1.95 3.05
C PHE A 114 -0.80 3.17 2.71
N LEU A 115 -0.98 4.30 3.40
CA LEU A 115 -0.06 5.44 3.31
C LEU A 115 1.33 5.12 3.90
N ALA A 116 1.40 4.34 4.98
CA ALA A 116 2.67 3.87 5.53
C ALA A 116 3.36 2.89 4.57
N ILE A 117 2.62 1.96 3.96
CA ILE A 117 3.11 1.06 2.89
C ILE A 117 3.61 1.87 1.69
N TYR A 118 2.89 2.91 1.28
CA TYR A 118 3.32 3.84 0.24
C TYR A 118 4.64 4.54 0.61
N GLN A 119 4.81 4.95 1.87
CA GLN A 119 6.08 5.52 2.32
C GLN A 119 7.22 4.49 2.31
N VAL A 120 6.96 3.22 2.65
CA VAL A 120 7.93 2.12 2.50
C VAL A 120 8.36 1.99 1.03
N ARG A 121 7.41 2.04 0.09
CA ARG A 121 7.71 2.07 -1.35
C ARG A 121 8.59 3.26 -1.72
N CYS A 122 8.22 4.46 -1.31
CA CYS A 122 9.01 5.67 -1.59
C CYS A 122 10.45 5.53 -1.09
N ASN A 123 10.64 4.93 0.09
CA ASN A 123 11.95 4.71 0.68
C ASN A 123 12.79 3.70 -0.12
N LEU A 124 12.16 2.64 -0.64
CA LEU A 124 12.81 1.61 -1.46
C LEU A 124 13.28 2.17 -2.81
N PHE A 125 12.45 2.95 -3.50
CA PHE A 125 12.74 3.44 -4.85
C PHE A 125 13.57 4.73 -4.92
N HIS A 126 13.59 5.56 -3.87
CA HIS A 126 14.47 6.74 -3.83
C HIS A 126 15.94 6.39 -3.50
N GLY A 127 16.37 5.15 -3.75
CA GLY A 127 17.78 4.71 -3.77
C GLY A 127 18.51 4.77 -2.42
N SER A 128 17.79 5.10 -1.35
CA SER A 128 18.41 5.55 -0.11
C SER A 128 18.82 4.44 0.85
N LYS A 129 18.41 3.18 0.60
CA LYS A 129 18.85 2.03 1.39
C LYS A 129 18.87 0.72 0.60
N VAL A 130 20.07 0.15 0.56
CA VAL A 130 20.28 -1.30 0.66
C VAL A 130 19.44 -1.80 1.84
N MET A 131 18.75 -2.93 1.71
CA MET A 131 17.91 -3.56 2.74
C MET A 131 18.72 -4.06 3.95
N VAL A 132 19.58 -3.22 4.54
CA VAL A 132 20.54 -3.60 5.59
C VAL A 132 19.89 -3.58 6.96
N SER A 133 18.92 -2.68 7.20
CA SER A 133 18.33 -2.57 8.54
C SER A 133 17.25 -3.65 8.74
N PRO A 134 17.28 -4.40 9.85
CA PRO A 134 16.24 -5.39 10.16
C PRO A 134 14.84 -4.78 10.21
N ARG A 135 14.73 -3.51 10.63
CA ARG A 135 13.45 -2.78 10.64
C ARG A 135 12.90 -2.57 9.24
N ASP A 136 13.72 -2.12 8.30
CA ASP A 136 13.27 -1.88 6.93
C ASP A 136 12.89 -3.22 6.24
N GLN A 137 13.63 -4.30 6.52
CA GLN A 137 13.26 -5.66 6.12
C GLN A 137 11.90 -6.10 6.67
N SER A 138 11.64 -5.85 7.96
CA SER A 138 10.36 -6.14 8.59
C SER A 138 9.23 -5.35 7.95
N LEU A 139 9.40 -4.03 7.75
CA LEU A 139 8.39 -3.17 7.13
C LEU A 139 8.03 -3.60 5.71
N VAL A 140 9.02 -4.00 4.92
CA VAL A 140 8.81 -4.51 3.56
C VAL A 140 8.10 -5.86 3.59
N ALA A 141 8.50 -6.78 4.47
CA ALA A 141 7.85 -8.08 4.61
C ALA A 141 6.40 -7.96 5.07
N ASP A 142 6.13 -7.12 6.07
CA ASP A 142 4.79 -6.87 6.58
C ASP A 142 3.93 -6.15 5.55
N GLY A 143 4.48 -5.16 4.84
CA GLY A 143 3.81 -4.50 3.72
C GLY A 143 3.46 -5.49 2.61
N ALA A 144 4.33 -6.47 2.33
CA ALA A 144 4.04 -7.50 1.33
C ALA A 144 2.87 -8.39 1.75
N LYS A 145 2.78 -8.80 3.02
CA LYS A 145 1.65 -9.60 3.54
C LYS A 145 0.31 -8.86 3.39
N VAL A 146 0.28 -7.58 3.77
CA VAL A 146 -0.94 -6.76 3.67
C VAL A 146 -1.37 -6.60 2.22
N LEU A 147 -0.43 -6.31 1.31
CA LEU A 147 -0.72 -6.18 -0.11
C LEU A 147 -1.16 -7.52 -0.73
N GLU A 148 -0.55 -8.64 -0.33
CA GLU A 148 -0.93 -9.97 -0.79
C GLU A 148 -2.37 -10.32 -0.42
N ASP A 149 -2.74 -10.12 0.83
CA ASP A 149 -4.11 -10.38 1.31
C ASP A 149 -5.12 -9.51 0.58
N PHE A 150 -4.83 -8.21 0.43
CA PHE A 150 -5.71 -7.32 -0.32
C PHE A 150 -5.86 -7.77 -1.78
N MET A 151 -4.76 -8.12 -2.47
CA MET A 151 -4.82 -8.62 -3.85
C MET A 151 -5.63 -9.91 -3.95
N LYS A 152 -5.45 -10.83 -3.01
CA LYS A 152 -6.21 -12.09 -2.94
C LYS A 152 -7.71 -11.84 -2.82
N ARG A 153 -8.12 -10.94 -1.91
CA ARG A 153 -9.53 -10.55 -1.72
C ARG A 153 -10.10 -9.85 -2.96
N TRP A 154 -9.33 -8.94 -3.55
CA TRP A 154 -9.71 -8.23 -4.77
C TRP A 154 -9.97 -9.19 -5.94
N LEU A 155 -9.04 -10.12 -6.18
CA LEU A 155 -9.13 -11.09 -7.27
C LEU A 155 -10.28 -12.09 -7.06
N HIS A 156 -10.50 -12.56 -5.83
CA HIS A 156 -11.62 -13.44 -5.51
C HIS A 156 -12.98 -12.78 -5.82
N LYS A 157 -13.17 -11.52 -5.39
CA LYS A 157 -14.43 -10.79 -5.65
C LYS A 157 -14.60 -10.43 -7.13
N SER A 158 -13.51 -10.07 -7.81
CA SER A 158 -13.54 -9.72 -9.24
C SER A 158 -13.76 -10.94 -10.15
N GLY A 159 -13.38 -12.14 -9.70
CA GLY A 159 -13.61 -13.39 -10.42
C GLY A 159 -15.01 -13.98 -10.22
N GLY A 160 -15.65 -13.71 -9.07
CA GLY A 160 -17.01 -14.20 -8.76
C GLY A 160 -18.16 -13.38 -9.36
N GLY A 161 -17.88 -12.28 -10.05
CA GLY A 161 -18.88 -11.41 -10.69
C GLY A 161 -19.19 -11.73 -12.15
N ALA A 162 -18.70 -12.85 -12.68
CA ALA A 162 -18.98 -13.30 -14.05
C ALA A 162 -20.18 -14.26 -14.15
N ASP A 163 -20.74 -14.72 -13.03
CA ASP A 163 -21.83 -15.72 -12.97
C ASP A 163 -23.01 -15.29 -12.07
N ALA A 164 -23.33 -13.99 -12.01
CA ALA A 164 -24.53 -13.48 -11.31
C ALA A 164 -25.37 -12.56 -12.22
#